data_AF-J2K9U9-F1
#
_entry.id   AF-J2K9U9-F1
#
_cell.length_a   1.000
_cell.length_b   1.000
_cell.length_c   1.000
_cell.angle_alpha   90.00
_cell.angle_beta   90.00
_cell.angle_gamma   90.00
#
_symmetry.space_group_name_H-M   'P 1'
#
loop_
_entity.id
_entity.type
_entity.pdbx_description
1 polymer ?
#
loop_
_entity_poly.entity_id
_entity_poly.type
_entity_poly.pdbx_seq_one_letter_code
_entity_poly.pdbx_strand_id
1 'polypeptide(L)'
;MITRKKFLALSSLGAVSLLFPNFLFSKSFKRTHIIDVDAALKEAASLRRVGKFEEAKKIYDDILAGYPGEVRAYDGLRKIILSGGQQEDVIKLLGEAVKINPENADIKQRLYREYFNAAMGNKKLAGTLGIEGRVLVEVKEKYASFLEGHSNHHNIAKQLEKITKFVEWNADTENPHTNAPLKKYRKDQYQYNKNRFNEYSSEQMSAKLGELLSKPNNDIRRPHIREMYQLTLKKYRKEKNTDVALEHAIKYYDTVNKQDPLFIKYIRDLAKYQKKYDTLIELEAQNHNIKKTFWSALALFDAYLRKAEDTHTPVPSELTALIPFLKDNTLAPTKKFELLTRLIKLDIITGQTDAAKNKIQEECRNMYGVSNAHTIDRLNVLAARYYVKTGNDDGKKKVVGIAVNPKSYLEDADDFVKSLAMMNLSRDSSKIVHLQNLQKLIDKL
;
A
#
# COMPACT_ATOMS: atom_id res chain seq x y z
N MET A 1 -43.44 -7.19 24.44
CA MET A 1 -41.98 -7.00 24.23
C MET A 1 -41.56 -7.67 22.94
N ILE A 2 -41.13 -6.89 21.94
CA ILE A 2 -40.61 -7.45 20.68
C ILE A 2 -39.22 -8.02 20.97
N THR A 3 -39.00 -9.30 20.69
CA THR A 3 -37.68 -9.92 20.87
C THR A 3 -36.67 -9.29 19.91
N ARG A 4 -35.40 -9.17 20.31
CA ARG A 4 -34.32 -8.61 19.45
C ARG A 4 -34.29 -9.26 18.06
N LYS A 5 -34.65 -10.54 17.96
CA LYS A 5 -34.77 -11.31 16.71
C LYS A 5 -35.97 -10.86 15.85
N LYS A 6 -37.14 -10.61 16.45
CA LYS A 6 -38.31 -10.04 15.75
C LYS A 6 -38.11 -8.57 15.40
N PHE A 7 -37.40 -7.79 16.22
CA PHE A 7 -37.06 -6.40 15.92
C PHE A 7 -36.12 -6.31 14.71
N LEU A 8 -35.07 -7.14 14.67
CA LEU A 8 -34.16 -7.24 13.51
C LEU A 8 -34.88 -7.69 12.24
N ALA A 9 -35.82 -8.64 12.35
CA ALA A 9 -36.65 -9.10 11.23
C ALA A 9 -37.63 -8.02 10.74
N LEU A 10 -38.27 -7.26 11.63
CA LEU A 10 -39.15 -6.15 11.26
C LEU A 10 -38.37 -4.95 10.68
N SER A 11 -37.18 -4.65 11.20
CA SER A 11 -36.29 -3.63 10.62
C SER A 11 -35.75 -4.03 9.24
N SER A 12 -35.52 -5.33 9.01
CA SER A 12 -35.17 -5.82 7.68
C SER A 12 -36.34 -5.78 6.70
N LEU A 13 -37.59 -6.00 7.15
CA LEU A 13 -38.76 -5.87 6.27
C LEU A 13 -39.00 -4.43 5.79
N GLY A 14 -38.74 -3.41 6.63
CA GLY A 14 -38.77 -2.01 6.21
C GLY A 14 -37.64 -1.62 5.25
N ALA A 15 -36.48 -2.28 5.34
CA ALA A 15 -35.41 -2.15 4.35
C ALA A 15 -35.77 -2.84 3.02
N VAL A 16 -36.48 -3.98 3.05
CA VAL A 16 -36.89 -4.72 1.85
C VAL A 16 -37.83 -3.89 0.97
N SER A 17 -38.77 -3.10 1.51
CA SER A 17 -39.64 -2.21 0.70
C SER A 17 -38.93 -0.99 0.12
N LEU A 18 -37.80 -0.57 0.73
CA LEU A 18 -36.95 0.51 0.22
C LEU A 18 -35.95 0.02 -0.84
N LEU A 19 -35.76 -1.29 -0.99
CA LEU A 19 -34.74 -1.89 -1.84
C LEU A 19 -35.24 -2.28 -3.23
N PHE A 20 -36.54 -2.51 -3.43
CA PHE A 20 -37.08 -2.76 -4.76
C PHE A 20 -37.21 -1.45 -5.56
N PRO A 21 -36.70 -1.40 -6.80
CA PRO A 21 -36.90 -0.25 -7.65
C PRO A 21 -38.40 0.02 -7.89
N ASN A 22 -38.84 1.26 -7.64
CA ASN A 22 -40.22 1.65 -7.88
C ASN A 22 -40.66 1.50 -9.35
N PHE A 23 -39.70 1.49 -10.30
CA PHE A 23 -40.00 1.29 -11.72
C PHE A 23 -40.48 -0.12 -12.06
N LEU A 24 -40.21 -1.12 -11.20
CA LEU A 24 -40.69 -2.49 -11.42
C LEU A 24 -42.20 -2.64 -11.20
N PHE A 25 -42.79 -1.73 -10.42
CA PHE A 25 -44.21 -1.74 -10.06
C PHE A 25 -45.02 -0.64 -10.75
N SER A 26 -44.38 0.28 -11.50
CA SER A 26 -45.11 1.27 -12.28
C SER A 26 -45.61 0.64 -13.59
N LYS A 27 -46.93 0.53 -13.73
CA LYS A 27 -47.56 0.27 -15.06
C LYS A 27 -46.98 1.28 -16.05
N SER A 28 -46.56 0.79 -17.22
CA SER A 28 -45.87 1.54 -18.28
C SER A 28 -46.46 2.93 -18.52
N PHE A 29 -45.97 3.92 -17.79
CA PHE A 29 -46.15 5.30 -18.19
C PHE A 29 -45.05 5.58 -19.18
N LYS A 30 -45.39 5.60 -20.47
CA LYS A 30 -44.58 6.28 -21.50
C LYS A 30 -44.54 7.76 -21.16
N ARG A 31 -43.80 8.16 -20.13
CA ARG A 31 -43.27 9.51 -20.02
C ARG A 31 -42.03 9.52 -20.88
N THR A 32 -42.09 10.22 -22.00
CA THR A 32 -40.93 10.70 -22.74
C THR A 32 -40.20 11.70 -21.85
N HIS A 33 -39.58 11.21 -20.79
CA HIS A 33 -38.61 12.00 -20.04
C HIS A 33 -37.34 11.95 -20.89
N ILE A 34 -37.08 13.03 -21.63
CA ILE A 34 -35.81 13.24 -22.32
C ILE A 34 -34.79 13.51 -21.20
N ILE A 35 -34.31 12.44 -20.57
CA ILE A 35 -33.21 12.48 -19.62
C ILE A 35 -31.95 12.21 -20.45
N ASP A 36 -30.95 13.07 -20.32
CA ASP A 36 -29.60 12.73 -20.78
C ASP A 36 -29.08 11.58 -19.89
N VAL A 37 -29.24 10.35 -20.38
CA VAL A 37 -28.86 9.13 -19.67
C VAL A 37 -27.38 9.14 -19.30
N ASP A 38 -26.52 9.67 -20.16
CA ASP A 38 -25.08 9.69 -19.91
C ASP A 38 -24.72 10.70 -18.81
N ALA A 39 -25.35 11.87 -18.79
CA ALA A 39 -25.20 12.84 -17.71
C ALA A 39 -25.73 12.28 -16.38
N ALA A 40 -26.94 11.72 -16.38
CA ALA A 40 -27.57 11.13 -15.20
C ALA A 40 -26.75 9.95 -14.63
N LEU A 41 -26.21 9.08 -15.49
CA LEU A 41 -25.34 7.98 -15.07
C LEU A 41 -24.04 8.50 -14.42
N LYS A 42 -23.44 9.57 -14.95
CA LYS A 42 -22.24 10.20 -14.38
C LYS A 42 -22.53 10.81 -13.01
N GLU A 43 -23.66 11.50 -12.87
CA GLU A 43 -24.12 12.08 -11.61
C GLU A 43 -24.36 10.99 -10.55
N ALA A 44 -25.17 9.99 -10.87
CA ALA A 44 -25.44 8.85 -9.99
C ALA A 44 -24.16 8.12 -9.57
N ALA A 45 -23.23 7.93 -10.52
CA ALA A 45 -21.94 7.31 -10.23
C ALA A 45 -21.04 8.18 -9.33
N SER A 46 -21.18 9.51 -9.38
CA SER A 46 -20.50 10.45 -8.49
C SER A 46 -21.06 10.37 -7.08
N LEU A 47 -22.39 10.48 -6.95
CA LEU A 47 -23.12 10.38 -5.69
C LEU A 47 -22.82 9.06 -4.96
N ARG A 48 -22.86 7.94 -5.69
CA ARG A 48 -22.49 6.62 -5.16
C ARG A 48 -21.06 6.58 -4.64
N ARG A 49 -20.10 7.24 -5.32
CA ARG A 49 -18.69 7.26 -4.89
C ARG A 49 -18.46 8.06 -3.61
N VAL A 50 -19.29 9.07 -3.36
CA VAL A 50 -19.24 9.87 -2.11
C VAL A 50 -20.16 9.29 -1.01
N GLY A 51 -20.74 8.10 -1.21
CA GLY A 51 -21.56 7.41 -0.20
C GLY A 51 -23.02 7.86 -0.14
N LYS A 52 -23.46 8.76 -1.03
CA LYS A 52 -24.85 9.21 -1.15
C LYS A 52 -25.68 8.18 -1.92
N PHE A 53 -25.89 7.01 -1.31
CA PHE A 53 -26.49 5.86 -1.98
C PHE A 53 -27.95 6.06 -2.35
N GLU A 54 -28.76 6.70 -1.49
CA GLU A 54 -30.18 6.94 -1.77
C GLU A 54 -30.39 7.90 -2.95
N GLU A 55 -29.62 9.00 -2.99
CA GLU A 55 -29.67 9.96 -4.11
C GLU A 55 -29.24 9.29 -5.42
N ALA A 56 -28.15 8.50 -5.40
CA ALA A 56 -27.69 7.76 -6.57
C ALA A 56 -28.72 6.72 -7.03
N LYS A 57 -29.35 6.00 -6.08
CA LYS A 57 -30.37 5.00 -6.36
C LYS A 57 -31.55 5.63 -7.08
N LYS A 58 -32.07 6.76 -6.59
CA LYS A 58 -33.19 7.45 -7.22
C LYS A 58 -32.91 7.77 -8.70
N ILE A 59 -31.72 8.27 -9.00
CA ILE A 59 -31.33 8.58 -10.39
C ILE A 59 -31.24 7.31 -11.23
N TYR A 60 -30.69 6.21 -10.70
CA TYR A 60 -30.66 4.93 -11.42
C TYR A 60 -32.07 4.38 -11.67
N ASP A 61 -32.97 4.48 -10.70
CA ASP A 61 -34.37 4.06 -10.84
C ASP A 61 -35.11 4.93 -11.88
N ASP A 62 -34.87 6.24 -11.90
CA ASP A 62 -35.43 7.17 -12.89
C ASP A 62 -34.92 6.85 -14.31
N ILE A 63 -33.62 6.52 -14.47
CA ILE A 63 -33.07 6.05 -15.74
C ILE A 63 -33.79 4.78 -16.19
N LEU A 64 -33.96 3.80 -15.30
CA LEU A 64 -34.57 2.51 -15.65
C LEU A 64 -36.07 2.60 -15.91
N ALA A 65 -36.76 3.60 -15.37
CA ALA A 65 -38.15 3.89 -15.71
C ALA A 65 -38.31 4.35 -17.18
N GLY A 66 -37.35 5.10 -17.72
CA GLY A 66 -37.36 5.57 -19.12
C GLY A 66 -36.63 4.63 -20.09
N TYR A 67 -35.59 3.96 -19.62
CA TYR A 67 -34.67 3.12 -20.39
C TYR A 67 -34.47 1.78 -19.68
N PRO A 68 -35.48 0.90 -19.67
CA PRO A 68 -35.47 -0.34 -18.88
C PRO A 68 -34.35 -1.31 -19.26
N GLY A 69 -33.76 -1.16 -20.45
CA GLY A 69 -32.60 -1.95 -20.92
C GLY A 69 -31.22 -1.34 -20.61
N GLU A 70 -31.15 -0.20 -19.91
CA GLU A 70 -29.87 0.48 -19.62
C GLU A 70 -29.08 -0.27 -18.53
N VAL A 71 -28.21 -1.18 -18.98
CA VAL A 71 -27.37 -2.04 -18.13
C VAL A 71 -26.49 -1.25 -17.16
N ARG A 72 -26.04 -0.05 -17.54
CA ARG A 72 -25.15 0.77 -16.68
C ARG A 72 -25.87 1.21 -15.41
N ALA A 73 -27.19 1.42 -15.46
CA ALA A 73 -27.98 1.74 -14.27
C ALA A 73 -28.14 0.54 -13.34
N TYR A 74 -28.40 -0.66 -13.88
CA TYR A 74 -28.39 -1.90 -13.10
C TYR A 74 -27.01 -2.17 -12.47
N ASP A 75 -25.90 -1.94 -13.20
CA ASP A 75 -24.55 -2.07 -12.64
C ASP A 75 -24.29 -1.05 -11.51
N GLY A 76 -24.93 0.13 -11.58
CA GLY A 76 -24.94 1.15 -10.53
C GLY A 76 -25.65 0.68 -9.26
N LEU A 77 -26.91 0.24 -9.40
CA LEU A 77 -27.72 -0.32 -8.32
C LEU A 77 -27.06 -1.54 -7.69
N ARG A 78 -26.56 -2.47 -8.51
CA ARG A 78 -25.80 -3.65 -8.07
C ARG A 78 -24.63 -3.27 -7.16
N LYS A 79 -23.86 -2.22 -7.50
CA LYS A 79 -22.74 -1.76 -6.66
C LYS A 79 -23.20 -1.19 -5.32
N ILE A 80 -24.37 -0.53 -5.28
CA ILE A 80 -24.99 -0.03 -4.05
C ILE A 80 -25.45 -1.19 -3.17
N ILE A 81 -26.16 -2.16 -3.74
CA ILE A 81 -26.67 -3.32 -2.98
C ILE A 81 -25.51 -4.16 -2.43
N LEU A 82 -24.46 -4.38 -3.23
CA LEU A 82 -23.27 -5.12 -2.80
C LEU A 82 -22.45 -4.40 -1.72
N SER A 83 -22.48 -3.06 -1.63
CA SER A 83 -21.83 -2.37 -0.50
C SER A 83 -22.54 -2.64 0.83
N GLY A 84 -23.84 -3.01 0.79
CA GLY A 84 -24.61 -3.51 1.93
C GLY A 84 -24.51 -5.03 2.15
N GLY A 85 -23.76 -5.77 1.33
CA GLY A 85 -23.60 -7.23 1.46
C GLY A 85 -24.81 -8.08 1.01
N GLN A 86 -25.79 -7.47 0.35
CA GLN A 86 -27.07 -8.08 0.00
C GLN A 86 -27.04 -8.75 -1.39
N GLN A 87 -26.20 -9.77 -1.57
CA GLN A 87 -26.05 -10.42 -2.89
C GLN A 87 -27.36 -11.05 -3.42
N GLU A 88 -28.23 -11.52 -2.54
CA GLU A 88 -29.55 -12.07 -2.91
C GLU A 88 -30.41 -11.03 -3.64
N ASP A 89 -30.40 -9.78 -3.18
CA ASP A 89 -31.22 -8.71 -3.75
C ASP A 89 -30.68 -8.27 -5.12
N VAL A 90 -29.38 -8.39 -5.36
CA VAL A 90 -28.80 -8.21 -6.70
C VAL A 90 -29.33 -9.25 -7.68
N ILE A 91 -29.42 -10.50 -7.24
CA ILE A 91 -29.92 -11.60 -8.08
C ILE A 91 -31.40 -11.38 -8.40
N LYS A 92 -32.21 -10.96 -7.42
CA LYS A 92 -33.63 -10.60 -7.64
C LYS A 92 -33.76 -9.45 -8.64
N LEU A 93 -33.04 -8.35 -8.40
CA LEU A 93 -33.02 -7.17 -9.29
C LEU A 93 -32.71 -7.56 -10.74
N LEU A 94 -31.63 -8.32 -10.95
CA LEU A 94 -31.22 -8.75 -12.29
C LEU A 94 -32.18 -9.79 -12.89
N GLY A 95 -32.76 -10.67 -12.06
CA GLY A 95 -33.78 -11.63 -12.48
C GLY A 95 -35.04 -10.96 -12.99
N GLU A 96 -35.52 -9.92 -12.30
CA GLU A 96 -36.64 -9.08 -12.75
C GLU A 96 -36.28 -8.29 -14.01
N ALA A 97 -35.07 -7.74 -14.08
CA ALA A 97 -34.58 -7.05 -15.26
C ALA A 97 -34.55 -7.94 -16.52
N VAL A 98 -34.18 -9.23 -16.38
CA VAL A 98 -34.25 -10.21 -17.47
C VAL A 98 -35.70 -10.52 -17.87
N LYS A 99 -36.65 -10.55 -16.92
CA LYS A 99 -38.08 -10.74 -17.27
C LYS A 99 -38.64 -9.56 -18.07
N ILE A 100 -38.20 -8.34 -17.75
CA ILE A 100 -38.64 -7.11 -18.44
C ILE A 100 -37.95 -6.98 -19.81
N ASN A 101 -36.66 -7.32 -19.90
CA ASN A 101 -35.88 -7.24 -21.14
C ASN A 101 -35.28 -8.61 -21.48
N PRO A 102 -36.10 -9.56 -21.95
CA PRO A 102 -35.66 -10.93 -22.19
C PRO A 102 -34.59 -11.03 -23.28
N GLU A 103 -34.50 -10.08 -24.20
CA GLU A 103 -33.46 -10.10 -25.26
C GLU A 103 -32.18 -9.34 -24.89
N ASN A 104 -32.11 -8.73 -23.70
CA ASN A 104 -30.94 -7.98 -23.29
C ASN A 104 -29.80 -8.91 -22.83
N ALA A 105 -28.91 -9.19 -23.77
CA ALA A 105 -27.73 -10.03 -23.61
C ALA A 105 -26.85 -9.59 -22.43
N ASP A 106 -26.64 -8.29 -22.27
CA ASP A 106 -25.81 -7.74 -21.22
C ASP A 106 -26.39 -8.01 -19.82
N ILE A 107 -27.70 -7.82 -19.61
CA ILE A 107 -28.36 -8.07 -18.31
C ILE A 107 -28.30 -9.55 -17.94
N LYS A 108 -28.60 -10.45 -18.90
CA LYS A 108 -28.45 -11.91 -18.70
C LYS A 108 -27.04 -12.27 -18.27
N GLN A 109 -26.02 -11.70 -18.91
CA GLN A 109 -24.63 -11.93 -18.52
C GLN A 109 -24.35 -11.48 -17.08
N ARG A 110 -24.88 -10.33 -16.63
CA ARG A 110 -24.71 -9.86 -15.24
C ARG A 110 -25.36 -10.83 -14.26
N LEU A 111 -26.55 -11.35 -14.58
CA LEU A 111 -27.25 -12.33 -13.76
C LEU A 111 -26.45 -13.63 -13.64
N TYR A 112 -25.97 -14.18 -14.76
CA TYR A 112 -25.21 -15.44 -14.76
C TYR A 112 -23.89 -15.31 -14.02
N ARG A 113 -23.25 -14.13 -14.08
CA ARG A 113 -22.08 -13.82 -13.25
C ARG A 113 -22.41 -13.86 -11.75
N GLU A 114 -23.59 -13.40 -11.34
CA GLU A 114 -23.99 -13.50 -9.93
C GLU A 114 -24.34 -14.92 -9.50
N TYR A 115 -24.93 -15.73 -10.37
CA TYR A 115 -25.08 -17.17 -10.11
C TYR A 115 -23.73 -17.87 -9.96
N PHE A 116 -22.75 -17.55 -10.81
CA PHE A 116 -21.38 -18.05 -10.66
C PHE A 116 -20.76 -17.64 -9.32
N ASN A 117 -20.89 -16.36 -8.94
CA ASN A 117 -20.38 -15.85 -7.67
C ASN A 117 -21.04 -16.54 -6.46
N ALA A 118 -22.36 -16.75 -6.53
CA ALA A 118 -23.10 -17.47 -5.49
C ALA A 118 -22.60 -18.92 -5.37
N ALA A 119 -22.47 -19.65 -6.49
CA ALA A 119 -21.96 -21.02 -6.50
C ALA A 119 -20.55 -21.15 -5.90
N MET A 120 -19.65 -20.21 -6.21
CA MET A 120 -18.26 -20.25 -5.77
C MET A 120 -18.00 -19.65 -4.39
N GLY A 121 -18.85 -18.74 -3.91
CA GLY A 121 -18.59 -17.96 -2.70
C GLY A 121 -19.62 -18.12 -1.60
N ASN A 122 -20.91 -18.21 -1.94
CA ASN A 122 -22.01 -18.21 -0.98
C ASN A 122 -22.93 -19.42 -1.20
N LYS A 123 -22.49 -20.59 -0.71
CA LYS A 123 -23.22 -21.87 -0.87
C LYS A 123 -24.66 -21.81 -0.37
N LYS A 124 -24.93 -21.03 0.68
CA LYS A 124 -26.27 -20.83 1.20
C LYS A 124 -27.17 -20.12 0.18
N LEU A 125 -26.69 -19.02 -0.39
CA LEU A 125 -27.39 -18.29 -1.45
C LEU A 125 -27.54 -19.15 -2.71
N ALA A 126 -26.53 -19.93 -3.08
CA ALA A 126 -26.61 -20.84 -4.23
C ALA A 126 -27.80 -21.82 -4.08
N GLY A 127 -28.02 -22.34 -2.86
CA GLY A 127 -29.15 -23.23 -2.57
C GLY A 127 -30.53 -22.57 -2.63
N THR A 128 -30.63 -21.24 -2.60
CA THR A 128 -31.92 -20.53 -2.69
C THR A 128 -32.29 -20.10 -4.10
N LEU A 129 -31.46 -20.40 -5.11
CA LEU A 129 -31.69 -19.99 -6.50
C LEU A 129 -32.79 -20.80 -7.21
N GLY A 130 -33.32 -21.85 -6.58
CA GLY A 130 -34.33 -22.72 -7.20
C GLY A 130 -33.80 -23.50 -8.42
N ILE A 131 -32.48 -23.65 -8.52
CA ILE A 131 -31.83 -24.45 -9.56
C ILE A 131 -31.77 -25.90 -9.08
N GLU A 132 -32.38 -26.80 -9.82
CA GLU A 132 -32.29 -28.24 -9.56
C GLU A 132 -30.89 -28.75 -9.91
N GLY A 133 -30.28 -29.51 -9.02
CA GLY A 133 -28.94 -30.07 -9.21
C GLY A 133 -27.80 -29.10 -8.85
N ARG A 134 -26.67 -29.24 -9.55
CA ARG A 134 -25.44 -28.50 -9.22
C ARG A 134 -25.43 -27.13 -9.90
N VAL A 135 -25.59 -26.08 -9.11
CA VAL A 135 -25.66 -24.67 -9.58
C VAL A 135 -24.56 -24.30 -10.56
N LEU A 136 -23.31 -24.72 -10.32
CA LEU A 136 -22.20 -24.37 -11.22
C LEU A 136 -22.31 -25.03 -12.61
N VAL A 137 -22.94 -26.20 -12.70
CA VAL A 137 -23.23 -26.88 -13.98
C VAL A 137 -24.30 -26.13 -14.75
N GLU A 138 -25.38 -25.74 -14.09
CA GLU A 138 -26.44 -24.92 -14.69
C GLU A 138 -25.87 -23.58 -15.20
N VAL A 139 -25.00 -22.93 -14.41
CA VAL A 139 -24.33 -21.70 -14.83
C VAL A 139 -23.51 -21.93 -16.11
N LYS A 140 -22.77 -23.04 -16.21
CA LYS A 140 -22.02 -23.41 -17.42
C LYS A 140 -22.96 -23.51 -18.63
N GLU A 141 -24.09 -24.19 -18.48
CA GLU A 141 -25.08 -24.39 -19.55
C GLU A 141 -25.72 -23.06 -19.99
N LYS A 142 -26.09 -22.20 -19.04
CA LYS A 142 -26.58 -20.86 -19.32
C LYS A 142 -25.58 -20.02 -20.11
N TYR A 143 -24.29 -20.11 -19.77
CA TYR A 143 -23.21 -19.43 -20.51
C TYR A 143 -22.97 -20.03 -21.90
N ALA A 144 -23.11 -21.36 -22.06
CA ALA A 144 -22.97 -22.04 -23.35
C ALA A 144 -24.10 -21.66 -24.31
N SER A 145 -25.36 -21.79 -23.88
CA SER A 145 -26.54 -21.39 -24.67
C SER A 145 -26.50 -19.89 -25.02
N PHE A 146 -26.01 -19.05 -24.11
CA PHE A 146 -25.81 -17.63 -24.39
C PHE A 146 -24.84 -17.41 -25.55
N LEU A 147 -23.73 -18.14 -25.59
CA LEU A 147 -22.69 -17.99 -26.61
C LEU A 147 -23.16 -18.43 -28.00
N GLU A 148 -23.99 -19.48 -28.08
CA GLU A 148 -24.58 -19.96 -29.33
C GLU A 148 -25.41 -18.89 -30.04
N GLY A 149 -26.12 -18.04 -29.29
CA GLY A 149 -26.88 -16.90 -29.83
C GLY A 149 -26.08 -15.61 -30.00
N HIS A 150 -24.83 -15.55 -29.51
CA HIS A 150 -24.05 -14.30 -29.39
C HIS A 150 -22.55 -14.53 -29.65
N SER A 151 -22.21 -15.08 -30.82
CA SER A 151 -20.87 -15.55 -31.20
C SER A 151 -19.74 -14.51 -31.14
N ASN A 152 -20.05 -13.21 -31.09
CA ASN A 152 -19.07 -12.13 -31.09
C ASN A 152 -18.62 -11.64 -29.68
N HIS A 153 -19.00 -12.31 -28.58
CA HIS A 153 -18.63 -11.88 -27.23
C HIS A 153 -17.40 -12.63 -26.66
N HIS A 154 -16.18 -12.21 -27.06
CA HIS A 154 -14.89 -12.81 -26.61
C HIS A 154 -14.73 -12.95 -25.08
N ASN A 155 -15.28 -12.00 -24.32
CA ASN A 155 -15.22 -12.04 -22.85
C ASN A 155 -16.04 -13.18 -22.25
N ILE A 156 -17.11 -13.59 -22.94
CA ILE A 156 -18.04 -14.62 -22.49
C ILE A 156 -17.46 -16.01 -22.80
N ALA A 157 -16.81 -16.18 -23.95
CA ALA A 157 -16.06 -17.40 -24.26
C ALA A 157 -15.01 -17.71 -23.18
N LYS A 158 -14.23 -16.70 -22.76
CA LYS A 158 -13.25 -16.85 -21.66
C LYS A 158 -13.90 -17.16 -20.31
N GLN A 159 -15.07 -16.57 -20.03
CA GLN A 159 -15.81 -16.87 -18.81
C GLN A 159 -16.31 -18.33 -18.82
N LEU A 160 -16.87 -18.79 -19.94
CA LEU A 160 -17.31 -20.16 -20.12
C LEU A 160 -16.15 -21.15 -19.97
N GLU A 161 -15.00 -20.91 -20.62
CA GLU A 161 -13.81 -21.75 -20.48
C GLU A 161 -13.36 -21.89 -19.01
N LYS A 162 -13.39 -20.78 -18.26
CA LYS A 162 -13.08 -20.79 -16.83
C LYS A 162 -14.12 -21.57 -16.03
N ILE A 163 -15.41 -21.37 -16.28
CA ILE A 163 -16.50 -22.05 -15.58
C ILE A 163 -16.42 -23.56 -15.84
N THR A 164 -16.19 -23.98 -17.08
CA THR A 164 -16.01 -25.38 -17.46
C THR A 164 -14.91 -26.05 -16.65
N LYS A 165 -13.73 -25.43 -16.58
CA LYS A 165 -12.62 -25.93 -15.73
C LYS A 165 -13.02 -26.03 -14.26
N PHE A 166 -13.76 -25.05 -13.74
CA PHE A 166 -14.19 -25.04 -12.34
C PHE A 166 -15.23 -26.13 -12.05
N VAL A 167 -16.09 -26.45 -13.02
CA VAL A 167 -17.00 -27.59 -12.94
C VAL A 167 -16.22 -28.90 -12.89
N GLU A 168 -15.29 -29.10 -13.84
CA GLU A 168 -14.43 -30.30 -13.93
C GLU A 168 -13.60 -30.53 -12.66
N TRP A 169 -13.12 -29.44 -12.05
CA TRP A 169 -12.33 -29.51 -10.83
C TRP A 169 -13.17 -29.52 -9.55
N ASN A 170 -14.50 -29.64 -9.63
CA ASN A 170 -15.35 -29.66 -8.42
C ASN A 170 -15.13 -28.45 -7.49
N ALA A 171 -14.91 -27.25 -8.07
CA ALA A 171 -14.44 -26.09 -7.31
C ALA A 171 -15.48 -25.51 -6.32
N ASP A 172 -16.77 -25.78 -6.53
CA ASP A 172 -17.90 -25.43 -5.68
C ASP A 172 -18.24 -26.52 -4.65
N THR A 173 -17.98 -27.79 -4.94
CA THR A 173 -18.36 -28.93 -4.10
C THR A 173 -17.23 -29.39 -3.17
N GLU A 174 -15.99 -29.44 -3.65
CA GLU A 174 -14.82 -29.88 -2.86
C GLU A 174 -14.22 -28.76 -1.99
N ASN A 175 -13.47 -29.15 -0.96
CA ASN A 175 -12.75 -28.20 -0.11
C ASN A 175 -11.56 -27.58 -0.89
N PRO A 176 -11.47 -26.24 -1.02
CA PRO A 176 -10.40 -25.58 -1.76
C PRO A 176 -8.98 -25.87 -1.25
N HIS A 177 -8.82 -26.31 0.00
CA HIS A 177 -7.51 -26.63 0.59
C HIS A 177 -6.98 -28.01 0.19
N THR A 178 -7.88 -28.95 -0.13
CA THR A 178 -7.54 -30.33 -0.54
C THR A 178 -7.66 -30.53 -2.05
N ASN A 179 -8.40 -29.66 -2.75
CA ASN A 179 -8.58 -29.70 -4.20
C ASN A 179 -7.27 -29.37 -4.95
N ALA A 180 -6.55 -30.42 -5.37
CA ALA A 180 -5.27 -30.32 -6.06
C ALA A 180 -5.33 -29.55 -7.40
N PRO A 181 -6.27 -29.83 -8.33
CA PRO A 181 -6.30 -29.11 -9.61
C PRO A 181 -6.61 -27.62 -9.45
N LEU A 182 -7.54 -27.24 -8.58
CA LEU A 182 -7.85 -25.83 -8.31
C LEU A 182 -6.65 -25.10 -7.70
N LYS A 183 -5.92 -25.74 -6.78
CA LYS A 183 -4.69 -25.17 -6.19
C LYS A 183 -3.60 -24.98 -7.25
N LYS A 184 -3.41 -25.97 -8.13
CA LYS A 184 -2.45 -25.87 -9.24
C LYS A 184 -2.80 -24.69 -10.15
N TYR A 185 -4.05 -24.60 -10.60
CA TYR A 185 -4.51 -23.47 -11.42
C TYR A 185 -4.27 -22.11 -10.75
N ARG A 186 -4.63 -21.96 -9.46
CA ARG A 186 -4.41 -20.71 -8.71
C ARG A 186 -2.92 -20.36 -8.62
N LYS A 187 -2.06 -21.34 -8.38
CA LYS A 187 -0.60 -21.16 -8.36
C LYS A 187 -0.09 -20.73 -9.74
N ASP A 188 -0.54 -21.39 -10.81
CA ASP A 188 -0.12 -21.09 -12.17
C ASP A 188 -0.57 -19.68 -12.60
N GLN A 189 -1.80 -19.28 -12.26
CA GLN A 189 -2.29 -17.92 -12.50
C GLN A 189 -1.50 -16.86 -11.71
N TYR A 190 -1.14 -17.16 -10.46
CA TYR A 190 -0.27 -16.29 -9.68
C TYR A 190 1.12 -16.14 -10.34
N GLN A 191 1.73 -17.23 -10.78
CA GLN A 191 3.03 -17.18 -11.47
C GLN A 191 2.95 -16.45 -12.80
N TYR A 192 1.92 -16.73 -13.60
CA TYR A 192 1.65 -16.01 -14.85
C TYR A 192 1.54 -14.51 -14.59
N ASN A 193 0.69 -14.09 -13.64
CA ASN A 193 0.51 -12.68 -13.32
C ASN A 193 1.80 -12.03 -12.78
N LYS A 194 2.57 -12.75 -11.97
CA LYS A 194 3.87 -12.28 -11.45
C LYS A 194 4.89 -12.07 -12.58
N ASN A 195 4.88 -12.95 -13.58
CA ASN A 195 5.86 -12.99 -14.66
C ASN A 195 5.39 -12.31 -15.96
N ARG A 196 4.16 -11.79 -16.00
CA ARG A 196 3.51 -11.25 -17.21
C ARG A 196 4.29 -10.13 -17.92
N PHE A 197 5.25 -9.53 -17.23
CA PHE A 197 6.09 -8.45 -17.76
C PHE A 197 7.59 -8.80 -17.85
N ASN A 198 7.98 -10.05 -17.63
CA ASN A 198 9.39 -10.43 -17.54
C ASN A 198 10.15 -10.24 -18.86
N GLU A 199 9.51 -10.59 -19.96
CA GLU A 199 10.05 -10.52 -21.34
C GLU A 199 10.14 -9.09 -21.88
N TYR A 200 9.48 -8.13 -21.24
CA TYR A 200 9.54 -6.73 -21.69
C TYR A 200 10.84 -6.07 -21.24
N SER A 201 11.43 -5.29 -22.15
CA SER A 201 12.50 -4.35 -21.83
C SER A 201 11.98 -3.18 -20.99
N SER A 202 12.88 -2.44 -20.34
CA SER A 202 12.51 -1.22 -19.61
C SER A 202 11.83 -0.17 -20.52
N GLU A 203 12.29 -0.02 -21.75
CA GLU A 203 11.68 0.89 -22.74
C GLU A 203 10.27 0.47 -23.14
N GLN A 204 10.04 -0.83 -23.38
CA GLN A 204 8.70 -1.35 -23.67
C GLN A 204 7.77 -1.18 -22.46
N MET A 205 8.29 -1.34 -21.23
CA MET A 205 7.54 -1.07 -20.00
C MET A 205 7.18 0.41 -19.87
N SER A 206 8.09 1.32 -20.24
CA SER A 206 7.84 2.76 -20.31
C SER A 206 6.78 3.13 -21.34
N ALA A 207 6.82 2.52 -22.53
CA ALA A 207 5.82 2.72 -23.57
C ALA A 207 4.42 2.29 -23.10
N LYS A 208 4.32 1.11 -22.45
CA LYS A 208 3.06 0.63 -21.84
C LYS A 208 2.55 1.54 -20.74
N LEU A 209 3.44 2.05 -19.89
CA LEU A 209 3.08 3.04 -18.87
C LEU A 209 2.55 4.32 -19.53
N GLY A 210 3.18 4.80 -20.60
CA GLY A 210 2.71 5.94 -21.39
C GLY A 210 1.29 5.74 -21.95
N GLU A 211 1.03 4.57 -22.55
CA GLU A 211 -0.31 4.20 -23.03
C GLU A 211 -1.35 4.13 -21.91
N LEU A 212 -0.95 3.72 -20.71
CA LEU A 212 -1.84 3.72 -19.55
C LEU A 212 -2.14 5.14 -19.07
N LEU A 213 -1.15 6.02 -19.09
CA LEU A 213 -1.25 7.42 -18.65
C LEU A 213 -2.02 8.30 -19.64
N SER A 214 -2.07 7.96 -20.93
CA SER A 214 -2.89 8.67 -21.91
C SER A 214 -4.39 8.46 -21.72
N LYS A 215 -4.79 7.48 -20.89
CA LYS A 215 -6.19 7.18 -20.59
C LYS A 215 -6.68 7.99 -19.37
N PRO A 216 -7.97 8.37 -19.28
CA PRO A 216 -8.48 9.29 -18.25
C PRO A 216 -8.22 8.82 -16.82
N ASN A 217 -7.49 9.57 -15.98
CA ASN A 217 -7.18 9.13 -14.60
C ASN A 217 -8.47 8.90 -13.77
N ASN A 218 -8.66 7.68 -13.25
CA ASN A 218 -9.80 7.30 -12.42
C ASN A 218 -9.40 6.25 -11.36
N ASP A 219 -10.26 6.04 -10.37
CA ASP A 219 -9.97 5.17 -9.22
C ASP A 219 -9.66 3.72 -9.60
N ILE A 220 -10.23 3.23 -10.71
CA ILE A 220 -9.95 1.87 -11.22
C ILE A 220 -8.54 1.81 -11.79
N ARG A 221 -8.08 2.87 -12.46
CA ARG A 221 -6.79 2.91 -13.14
C ARG A 221 -5.64 3.28 -12.21
N ARG A 222 -5.88 4.02 -11.13
CA ARG A 222 -4.84 4.44 -10.15
C ARG A 222 -3.99 3.27 -9.63
N PRO A 223 -4.54 2.12 -9.21
CA PRO A 223 -3.73 0.96 -8.80
C PRO A 223 -2.86 0.41 -9.93
N HIS A 224 -3.37 0.38 -11.16
CA HIS A 224 -2.62 -0.08 -12.33
C HIS A 224 -1.50 0.89 -12.71
N ILE A 225 -1.74 2.21 -12.62
CA ILE A 225 -0.70 3.24 -12.84
C ILE A 225 0.42 3.05 -11.82
N ARG A 226 0.06 2.92 -10.53
CA ARG A 226 1.02 2.66 -9.45
C ARG A 226 1.85 1.40 -9.68
N GLU A 227 1.20 0.31 -10.06
CA GLU A 227 1.88 -0.96 -10.34
C GLU A 227 2.82 -0.83 -11.54
N MET A 228 2.36 -0.21 -12.63
CA MET A 228 3.18 -0.03 -13.83
C MET A 228 4.41 0.83 -13.55
N TYR A 229 4.27 1.96 -12.85
CA TYR A 229 5.43 2.75 -12.40
C TYR A 229 6.39 1.91 -11.56
N GLN A 230 5.88 1.11 -10.62
CA GLN A 230 6.72 0.25 -9.78
C GLN A 230 7.50 -0.78 -10.60
N LEU A 231 6.85 -1.44 -11.55
CA LEU A 231 7.46 -2.47 -12.39
C LEU A 231 8.49 -1.87 -13.35
N THR A 232 8.15 -0.77 -14.01
CA THR A 232 9.06 -0.03 -14.90
C THR A 232 10.32 0.41 -14.14
N LEU A 233 10.16 1.03 -12.97
CA LEU A 233 11.27 1.44 -12.11
C LEU A 233 12.15 0.25 -11.71
N LYS A 234 11.55 -0.87 -11.29
CA LYS A 234 12.30 -2.09 -10.92
C LYS A 234 13.11 -2.64 -12.09
N LYS A 235 12.61 -2.55 -13.32
CA LYS A 235 13.35 -2.97 -14.53
C LYS A 235 14.56 -2.08 -14.77
N TYR A 236 14.40 -0.75 -14.79
CA TYR A 236 15.53 0.17 -14.92
C TYR A 236 16.59 -0.04 -13.83
N ARG A 237 16.18 -0.26 -12.57
CA ARG A 237 17.11 -0.62 -11.49
C ARG A 237 17.86 -1.92 -11.75
N LYS A 238 17.19 -2.96 -12.27
CA LYS A 238 17.82 -4.25 -12.60
C LYS A 238 18.85 -4.09 -13.73
N GLU A 239 18.58 -3.20 -14.67
CA GLU A 239 19.45 -2.86 -15.80
C GLU A 239 20.54 -1.84 -15.44
N LYS A 240 20.66 -1.47 -14.15
CA LYS A 240 21.60 -0.47 -13.62
C LYS A 240 21.42 0.95 -14.18
N ASN A 241 20.31 1.24 -14.87
CA ASN A 241 19.94 2.58 -15.29
C ASN A 241 19.22 3.30 -14.14
N THR A 242 19.99 3.71 -13.13
CA THR A 242 19.42 4.26 -11.88
C THR A 242 18.91 5.69 -12.02
N ASP A 243 19.42 6.46 -12.98
CA ASP A 243 18.96 7.83 -13.24
C ASP A 243 17.52 7.83 -13.76
N VAL A 244 17.24 7.06 -14.82
CA VAL A 244 15.88 6.92 -15.36
C VAL A 244 14.94 6.30 -14.32
N ALA A 245 15.42 5.35 -13.51
CA ALA A 245 14.62 4.81 -12.41
C ALA A 245 14.21 5.88 -11.38
N LEU A 246 15.11 6.84 -11.07
CA LEU A 246 14.82 7.94 -10.15
C LEU A 246 13.84 8.94 -10.79
N GLU A 247 14.02 9.28 -12.07
CA GLU A 247 13.10 10.14 -12.81
C GLU A 247 11.67 9.57 -12.82
N HIS A 248 11.51 8.27 -13.06
CA HIS A 248 10.19 7.62 -12.96
C HIS A 248 9.61 7.69 -11.53
N ALA A 249 10.44 7.58 -10.50
CA ALA A 249 9.99 7.67 -9.11
C ALA A 249 9.47 9.07 -8.77
N ILE A 250 10.23 10.10 -9.17
CA ILE A 250 9.88 11.51 -8.98
C ILE A 250 8.63 11.84 -9.80
N LYS A 251 8.57 11.44 -11.07
CA LYS A 251 7.39 11.66 -11.91
C LYS A 251 6.12 11.06 -11.32
N TYR A 252 6.18 9.85 -10.77
CA TYR A 252 5.03 9.27 -10.05
C TYR A 252 4.66 10.10 -8.82
N TYR A 253 5.65 10.46 -8.01
CA TYR A 253 5.45 11.25 -6.80
C TYR A 253 4.75 12.59 -7.12
N ASP A 254 5.20 13.31 -8.14
CA ASP A 254 4.66 14.62 -8.50
C ASP A 254 3.29 14.57 -9.17
N THR A 255 3.04 13.56 -10.01
CA THR A 255 1.84 13.52 -10.86
C THR A 255 0.73 12.60 -10.35
N VAL A 256 1.04 11.64 -9.48
CA VAL A 256 0.09 10.61 -9.05
C VAL A 256 -0.20 10.69 -7.55
N ASN A 257 0.82 10.56 -6.70
CA ASN A 257 0.62 10.54 -5.25
C ASN A 257 1.90 10.87 -4.46
N LYS A 258 1.93 12.09 -3.91
CA LYS A 258 3.03 12.58 -3.05
C LYS A 258 3.13 11.90 -1.69
N GLN A 259 2.17 11.08 -1.29
CA GLN A 259 2.14 10.41 0.02
C GLN A 259 2.39 8.90 -0.06
N ASP A 260 2.67 8.36 -1.25
CA ASP A 260 2.89 6.93 -1.43
C ASP A 260 4.21 6.49 -0.77
N PRO A 261 4.18 5.67 0.30
CA PRO A 261 5.38 5.31 1.05
C PRO A 261 6.39 4.53 0.21
N LEU A 262 5.93 3.79 -0.81
CA LEU A 262 6.80 3.00 -1.67
C LEU A 262 7.67 3.91 -2.55
N PHE A 263 7.07 4.92 -3.16
CA PHE A 263 7.77 5.81 -4.09
C PHE A 263 8.64 6.82 -3.36
N ILE A 264 8.20 7.33 -2.21
CA ILE A 264 9.06 8.09 -1.30
C ILE A 264 10.30 7.27 -0.93
N LYS A 265 10.14 5.97 -0.59
CA LYS A 265 11.28 5.09 -0.33
C LYS A 265 12.19 4.95 -1.56
N TYR A 266 11.64 4.74 -2.76
CA TYR A 266 12.46 4.63 -3.96
C TYR A 266 13.28 5.89 -4.24
N ILE A 267 12.68 7.08 -4.10
CA ILE A 267 13.40 8.35 -4.28
C ILE A 267 14.50 8.46 -3.22
N ARG A 268 14.21 8.18 -1.94
CA ARG A 268 15.22 8.18 -0.87
C ARG A 268 16.41 7.26 -1.17
N ASP A 269 16.13 6.02 -1.54
CA ASP A 269 17.17 5.02 -1.79
C ASP A 269 18.04 5.41 -2.99
N LEU A 270 17.43 5.84 -4.09
CA LEU A 270 18.13 6.21 -5.32
C LEU A 270 18.87 7.54 -5.20
N ALA A 271 18.27 8.56 -4.58
CA ALA A 271 18.93 9.84 -4.35
C ALA A 271 20.16 9.71 -3.44
N LYS A 272 20.07 8.90 -2.38
CA LYS A 272 21.23 8.59 -1.51
C LYS A 272 22.31 7.81 -2.24
N TYR A 273 21.93 6.84 -3.08
CA TYR A 273 22.87 6.05 -3.87
C TYR A 273 23.61 6.91 -4.90
N GLN A 274 22.91 7.82 -5.58
CA GLN A 274 23.45 8.71 -6.61
C GLN A 274 24.04 10.01 -6.04
N LYS A 275 24.04 10.19 -4.71
CA LYS A 275 24.44 11.44 -4.04
C LYS A 275 23.68 12.69 -4.52
N LYS A 276 22.44 12.52 -5.00
CA LYS A 276 21.54 13.61 -5.40
C LYS A 276 20.85 14.21 -4.17
N TYR A 277 21.64 14.89 -3.33
CA TYR A 277 21.18 15.38 -2.03
C TYR A 277 20.12 16.48 -2.13
N ASP A 278 20.17 17.34 -3.14
CA ASP A 278 19.16 18.39 -3.33
C ASP A 278 17.78 17.78 -3.60
N THR A 279 17.70 16.77 -4.46
CA THR A 279 16.47 15.97 -4.67
C THR A 279 15.97 15.32 -3.37
N LEU A 280 16.89 14.82 -2.54
CA LEU A 280 16.52 14.23 -1.24
C LEU A 280 15.97 15.29 -0.27
N ILE A 281 16.59 16.47 -0.22
CA ILE A 281 16.18 17.58 0.64
C ILE A 281 14.81 18.10 0.20
N GLU A 282 14.59 18.31 -1.09
CA GLU A 282 13.30 18.74 -1.65
C GLU A 282 12.17 17.75 -1.29
N LEU A 283 12.43 16.45 -1.46
CA LEU A 283 11.48 15.40 -1.07
C LEU A 283 11.14 15.47 0.42
N GLU A 284 12.15 15.56 1.30
CA GLU A 284 11.92 15.56 2.74
C GLU A 284 11.29 16.86 3.24
N ALA A 285 11.60 18.00 2.61
CA ALA A 285 10.96 19.27 2.90
C ALA A 285 9.46 19.21 2.60
N GLN A 286 9.09 18.66 1.43
CA GLN A 286 7.68 18.44 1.09
C GLN A 286 7.02 17.42 2.04
N ASN A 287 7.68 16.29 2.32
CA ASN A 287 7.16 15.27 3.24
C ASN A 287 6.98 15.84 4.66
N HIS A 288 7.87 16.71 5.14
CA HIS A 288 7.73 17.39 6.42
C HIS A 288 6.61 18.43 6.41
N ASN A 289 6.48 19.22 5.35
CA ASN A 289 5.37 20.17 5.20
C ASN A 289 3.99 19.47 5.27
N ILE A 290 3.88 18.28 4.69
CA ILE A 290 2.64 17.47 4.72
C ILE A 290 2.42 16.85 6.12
N LYS A 291 3.44 16.21 6.69
CA LYS A 291 3.25 15.36 7.89
C LYS A 291 3.39 16.10 9.20
N LYS A 292 4.29 17.08 9.28
CA LYS A 292 4.62 17.85 10.49
C LYS A 292 4.82 16.96 11.73
N THR A 293 5.58 15.88 11.56
CA THR A 293 5.92 14.94 12.64
C THR A 293 7.41 14.96 12.97
N PHE A 294 7.77 14.51 14.19
CA PHE A 294 9.16 14.28 14.60
C PHE A 294 9.97 13.52 13.52
N TRP A 295 9.44 12.40 13.01
CA TRP A 295 10.15 11.57 12.02
C TRP A 295 10.36 12.26 10.68
N SER A 296 9.39 13.08 10.25
CA SER A 296 9.55 13.86 9.02
C SER A 296 10.57 14.99 9.16
N ALA A 297 10.62 15.66 10.32
CA ALA A 297 11.65 16.66 10.61
C ALA A 297 13.03 16.00 10.72
N LEU A 298 13.12 14.85 11.38
CA LEU A 298 14.38 14.12 11.54
C LEU A 298 14.91 13.59 10.19
N ALA A 299 14.03 13.19 9.28
CA ALA A 299 14.42 12.77 7.94
C ALA A 299 14.99 13.95 7.11
N LEU A 300 14.38 15.13 7.21
CA LEU A 300 14.90 16.36 6.59
C LEU A 300 16.24 16.79 7.20
N PHE A 301 16.34 16.72 8.54
CA PHE A 301 17.60 16.94 9.25
C PHE A 301 18.69 15.99 8.75
N ASP A 302 18.40 14.68 8.66
CA ASP A 302 19.33 13.67 8.16
C ASP A 302 19.75 13.94 6.69
N ALA A 303 18.86 14.48 5.85
CA ALA A 303 19.16 14.83 4.47
C ALA A 303 20.17 15.98 4.36
N TYR A 304 19.93 17.07 5.10
CA TYR A 304 20.87 18.20 5.18
C TYR A 304 22.22 17.79 5.77
N LEU A 305 22.21 17.04 6.88
CA LEU A 305 23.42 16.60 7.54
C LEU A 305 24.27 15.71 6.62
N ARG A 306 23.63 14.80 5.88
CA ARG A 306 24.30 13.90 4.95
C ARG A 306 24.94 14.64 3.77
N LYS A 307 24.27 15.68 3.25
CA LYS A 307 24.86 16.56 2.22
C LYS A 307 26.15 17.17 2.76
N ALA A 308 26.06 17.86 3.90
CA ALA A 308 27.21 18.51 4.54
C ALA A 308 28.37 17.54 4.83
N GLU A 309 28.07 16.33 5.33
CA GLU A 309 29.06 15.28 5.62
C GLU A 309 29.80 14.83 4.34
N ASP A 310 29.08 14.58 3.24
CA ASP A 310 29.68 14.04 2.01
C ASP A 310 30.36 15.12 1.15
N THR A 311 29.82 16.35 1.13
CA THR A 311 30.38 17.47 0.35
C THR A 311 31.38 18.32 1.13
N HIS A 312 31.59 18.04 2.41
CA HIS A 312 32.47 18.81 3.31
C HIS A 312 32.12 20.31 3.34
N THR A 313 30.84 20.63 3.25
CA THR A 313 30.33 22.01 3.28
C THR A 313 29.73 22.34 4.64
N PRO A 314 29.67 23.64 5.01
CA PRO A 314 28.96 24.06 6.21
C PRO A 314 27.51 23.54 6.26
N VAL A 315 27.04 23.27 7.47
CA VAL A 315 25.66 22.85 7.69
C VAL A 315 24.73 24.06 7.47
N PRO A 316 23.64 23.92 6.69
CA PRO A 316 22.70 25.01 6.42
C PRO A 316 21.93 25.43 7.68
N SER A 317 21.53 26.71 7.74
CA SER A 317 20.73 27.25 8.86
C SER A 317 19.33 26.63 8.93
N GLU A 318 18.82 26.12 7.81
CA GLU A 318 17.56 25.38 7.73
C GLU A 318 17.61 24.09 8.58
N LEU A 319 18.77 23.44 8.69
CA LEU A 319 18.91 22.27 9.57
C LEU A 319 18.81 22.68 11.04
N THR A 320 19.47 23.77 11.45
CA THR A 320 19.44 24.21 12.85
C THR A 320 18.06 24.74 13.24
N ALA A 321 17.32 25.33 12.31
CA ALA A 321 15.93 25.73 12.49
C ALA A 321 14.97 24.55 12.81
N LEU A 322 15.32 23.31 12.48
CA LEU A 322 14.52 22.12 12.83
C LEU A 322 14.69 21.69 14.29
N ILE A 323 15.77 22.10 14.96
CA ILE A 323 16.13 21.61 16.31
C ILE A 323 15.05 21.94 17.36
N PRO A 324 14.51 23.18 17.45
CA PRO A 324 13.44 23.49 18.40
C PRO A 324 12.23 22.58 18.21
N PHE A 325 11.73 22.45 16.97
CA PHE A 325 10.62 21.57 16.64
C PHE A 325 10.90 20.11 17.05
N LEU A 326 12.11 19.61 16.77
CA LEU A 326 12.50 18.25 17.16
C LEU A 326 12.49 18.08 18.67
N LYS A 327 13.07 19.01 19.44
CA LYS A 327 13.08 18.99 20.91
C LYS A 327 11.65 18.97 21.47
N ASP A 328 10.77 19.83 20.97
CA ASP A 328 9.39 19.93 21.44
C ASP A 328 8.59 18.63 21.17
N ASN A 329 9.02 17.84 20.17
CA ASN A 329 8.37 16.60 19.77
C ASN A 329 9.08 15.31 20.27
N THR A 330 9.91 15.40 21.31
CA THR A 330 10.73 14.28 21.88
C THR A 330 10.20 13.67 23.19
N LEU A 331 8.89 13.48 23.32
CA LEU A 331 8.30 12.94 24.56
C LEU A 331 8.74 11.50 24.89
N ALA A 332 8.99 10.66 23.87
CA ALA A 332 9.36 9.25 24.07
C ALA A 332 10.89 9.06 24.19
N PRO A 333 11.40 8.17 25.07
CA PRO A 333 12.82 7.88 25.21
C PRO A 333 13.53 7.52 23.90
N THR A 334 12.84 6.76 23.04
CA THR A 334 13.36 6.40 21.71
C THR A 334 13.59 7.63 20.83
N LYS A 335 12.69 8.61 20.84
CA LYS A 335 12.85 9.86 20.08
C LYS A 335 13.98 10.73 20.65
N LYS A 336 14.12 10.77 21.98
CA LYS A 336 15.23 11.47 22.65
C LYS A 336 16.57 10.91 22.19
N PHE A 337 16.72 9.59 22.21
CA PHE A 337 17.92 8.90 21.72
C PHE A 337 18.17 9.18 20.23
N GLU A 338 17.14 9.09 19.39
CA GLU A 338 17.29 9.41 17.97
C GLU A 338 17.78 10.84 17.74
N LEU A 339 17.18 11.84 18.39
CA LEU A 339 17.62 13.23 18.28
C LEU A 339 19.05 13.42 18.81
N LEU A 340 19.35 12.87 20.00
CA LEU A 340 20.67 13.00 20.62
C LEU A 340 21.78 12.47 19.72
N THR A 341 21.61 11.29 19.11
CA THR A 341 22.60 10.75 18.18
C THR A 341 22.83 11.64 16.95
N ARG A 342 21.83 12.43 16.53
CA ARG A 342 21.96 13.41 15.43
C ARG A 342 22.66 14.67 15.88
N LEU A 343 22.34 15.17 17.07
CA LEU A 343 23.01 16.34 17.66
C LEU A 343 24.50 16.07 17.88
N ILE A 344 24.87 14.89 18.38
CA ILE A 344 26.28 14.49 18.51
C ILE A 344 26.98 14.51 17.13
N LYS A 345 26.35 13.98 16.08
CA LYS A 345 26.92 14.03 14.73
C LYS A 345 27.07 15.46 14.21
N LEU A 346 26.07 16.31 14.47
CA LEU A 346 26.11 17.71 14.09
C LEU A 346 27.28 18.43 14.78
N ASP A 347 27.45 18.22 16.09
CA ASP A 347 28.56 18.79 16.87
C ASP A 347 29.92 18.34 16.32
N ILE A 348 30.07 17.05 15.99
CA ILE A 348 31.28 16.50 15.37
C ILE A 348 31.58 17.16 14.03
N ILE A 349 30.58 17.27 13.14
CA ILE A 349 30.77 17.84 11.79
C ILE A 349 31.09 19.34 11.87
N THR A 350 30.42 20.07 12.76
CA THR A 350 30.61 21.52 12.97
C THR A 350 31.85 21.87 13.80
N GLY A 351 32.59 20.87 14.31
CA GLY A 351 33.82 21.08 15.08
C GLY A 351 33.59 21.43 16.55
N GLN A 352 32.38 21.30 17.08
CA GLN A 352 32.05 21.48 18.50
C GLN A 352 32.41 20.21 19.30
N THR A 353 33.69 19.85 19.30
CA THR A 353 34.19 18.56 19.82
C THR A 353 33.90 18.37 21.31
N ASP A 354 34.01 19.42 22.13
CA ASP A 354 33.67 19.34 23.56
C ASP A 354 32.19 19.09 23.80
N ALA A 355 31.32 19.76 23.03
CA ALA A 355 29.88 19.56 23.09
C ALA A 355 29.49 18.13 22.68
N ALA A 356 30.16 17.56 21.67
CA ALA A 356 29.99 16.17 21.27
C ALA A 356 30.45 15.20 22.36
N LYS A 357 31.66 15.40 22.91
CA LYS A 357 32.24 14.58 23.98
C LYS A 357 31.30 14.52 25.20
N ASN A 358 30.86 15.68 25.66
CA ASN A 358 29.98 15.79 26.83
C ASN A 358 28.66 15.05 26.63
N LYS A 359 28.01 15.21 25.47
CA LYS A 359 26.76 14.48 25.14
C LYS A 359 26.97 12.98 25.08
N ILE A 360 28.10 12.51 24.55
CA ILE A 360 28.42 11.07 24.52
C ILE A 360 28.62 10.55 25.95
N GLN A 361 29.37 11.25 26.81
CA GLN A 361 29.59 10.82 28.20
C GLN A 361 28.31 10.80 29.02
N GLU A 362 27.47 11.83 28.87
CA GLU A 362 26.17 11.88 29.52
C GLU A 362 25.30 10.71 29.10
N GLU A 363 25.25 10.40 27.80
CA GLU A 363 24.45 9.28 27.32
C GLU A 363 25.03 7.92 27.73
N CYS A 364 26.36 7.79 27.81
CA CYS A 364 26.96 6.59 28.37
C CYS A 364 26.43 6.33 29.79
N ARG A 365 26.33 7.36 30.63
CA ARG A 365 25.76 7.27 32.00
C ARG A 365 24.27 6.92 31.98
N ASN A 366 23.49 7.52 31.10
CA ASN A 366 22.06 7.21 30.95
C ASN A 366 21.82 5.77 30.49
N MET A 367 22.79 5.17 29.80
CA MET A 367 22.73 3.81 29.27
C MET A 367 23.32 2.75 30.20
N TYR A 368 23.66 3.08 31.45
CA TYR A 368 24.13 2.09 32.42
C TYR A 368 23.09 1.00 32.66
N GLY A 369 23.52 -0.26 32.55
CA GLY A 369 22.66 -1.44 32.67
C GLY A 369 21.84 -1.77 31.41
N VAL A 370 21.90 -0.96 30.35
CA VAL A 370 21.32 -1.33 29.05
C VAL A 370 22.12 -2.49 28.48
N SER A 371 21.43 -3.52 27.97
CA SER A 371 22.07 -4.70 27.37
C SER A 371 21.98 -4.76 25.84
N ASN A 372 21.15 -3.92 25.23
CA ASN A 372 20.93 -3.96 23.79
C ASN A 372 22.19 -3.54 23.01
N ALA A 373 22.86 -4.51 22.38
CA ALA A 373 24.08 -4.29 21.62
C ALA A 373 23.91 -3.25 20.49
N HIS A 374 22.77 -3.23 19.80
CA HIS A 374 22.55 -2.27 18.71
C HIS A 374 22.51 -0.82 19.18
N THR A 375 21.86 -0.54 20.33
CA THR A 375 21.79 0.82 20.88
C THR A 375 23.17 1.26 21.38
N ILE A 376 23.87 0.39 22.09
CA ILE A 376 25.23 0.64 22.62
C ILE A 376 26.22 0.88 21.47
N ASP A 377 26.18 0.05 20.43
CA ASP A 377 27.08 0.16 19.29
C ASP A 377 26.88 1.46 18.50
N ARG A 378 25.66 2.01 18.47
CA ARG A 378 25.43 3.32 17.88
C ARG A 378 26.21 4.41 18.61
N LEU A 379 26.30 4.35 19.95
CA LEU A 379 27.07 5.31 20.72
C LEU A 379 28.58 5.05 20.60
N ASN A 380 29.02 3.78 20.59
CA ASN A 380 30.41 3.42 20.32
C ASN A 380 30.89 3.96 18.95
N VAL A 381 30.07 3.86 17.90
CA VAL A 381 30.40 4.44 16.58
C VAL A 381 30.50 5.97 16.63
N LEU A 382 29.67 6.64 17.43
CA LEU A 382 29.79 8.10 17.62
C LEU A 382 31.06 8.49 18.38
N ALA A 383 31.46 7.71 19.38
CA ALA A 383 32.73 7.89 20.07
C ALA A 383 33.93 7.69 19.14
N ALA A 384 33.89 6.66 18.28
CA ALA A 384 34.91 6.46 17.25
C ALA A 384 34.97 7.62 16.25
N ARG A 385 33.82 8.15 15.81
CA ARG A 385 33.75 9.35 14.95
C ARG A 385 34.33 10.58 15.63
N TYR A 386 34.04 10.77 16.93
CA TYR A 386 34.62 11.84 17.73
C TYR A 386 36.16 11.73 17.74
N TYR A 387 36.70 10.55 18.02
CA TYR A 387 38.15 10.34 18.03
C TYR A 387 38.81 10.59 16.67
N VAL A 388 38.19 10.17 15.57
CA VAL A 388 38.64 10.50 14.22
C VAL A 388 38.67 12.02 14.01
N LYS A 389 37.60 12.73 14.40
CA LYS A 389 37.51 14.19 14.26
C LYS A 389 38.60 14.92 15.05
N THR A 390 39.01 14.39 16.21
CA THR A 390 40.08 14.97 17.04
C THR A 390 41.48 14.46 16.69
N GLY A 391 41.64 13.58 15.69
CA GLY A 391 42.93 13.01 15.32
C GLY A 391 43.51 12.02 16.35
N ASN A 392 42.67 11.37 17.16
CA ASN A 392 43.10 10.44 18.21
C ASN A 392 42.88 8.97 17.77
N ASP A 393 43.84 8.44 17.01
CA ASP A 393 43.77 7.08 16.47
C ASP A 393 43.82 5.98 17.54
N ASP A 394 44.54 6.22 18.66
CA ASP A 394 44.60 5.28 19.78
C ASP A 394 43.21 5.14 20.44
N GLY A 395 42.55 6.26 20.70
CA GLY A 395 41.18 6.30 21.21
C GLY A 395 40.21 5.57 20.29
N LYS A 396 40.29 5.79 18.97
CA LYS A 396 39.48 5.06 17.98
C LYS A 396 39.67 3.55 18.09
N LYS A 397 40.92 3.06 18.17
CA LYS A 397 41.25 1.63 18.28
C LYS A 397 40.75 1.03 19.60
N LYS A 398 40.79 1.79 20.69
CA LYS A 398 40.28 1.36 22.00
C LYS A 398 38.79 1.06 22.01
N VAL A 399 37.96 1.74 21.18
CA VAL A 399 36.50 1.56 21.20
C VAL A 399 36.07 0.09 21.03
N VAL A 400 36.71 -0.66 20.12
CA VAL A 400 36.40 -2.09 19.95
C VAL A 400 36.90 -2.90 21.14
N GLY A 401 38.10 -2.61 21.63
CA GLY A 401 38.64 -3.24 22.84
C GLY A 401 37.71 -3.09 24.04
N ILE A 402 37.15 -1.88 24.23
CA ILE A 402 36.16 -1.56 25.25
C ILE A 402 34.88 -2.39 25.07
N ALA A 403 34.39 -2.55 23.84
CA ALA A 403 33.20 -3.35 23.57
C ALA A 403 33.42 -4.86 23.79
N VAL A 404 34.65 -5.36 23.63
CA VAL A 404 35.04 -6.76 23.83
C VAL A 404 35.29 -7.08 25.30
N ASN A 405 36.06 -6.23 25.97
CA ASN A 405 36.48 -6.43 27.35
C ASN A 405 36.42 -5.11 28.14
N PRO A 406 35.21 -4.63 28.46
CA PRO A 406 35.03 -3.33 29.11
C PRO A 406 35.70 -3.25 30.49
N LYS A 407 35.81 -4.38 31.21
CA LYS A 407 36.40 -4.42 32.56
C LYS A 407 37.85 -3.94 32.60
N SER A 408 38.62 -4.17 31.54
CA SER A 408 40.01 -3.73 31.45
C SER A 408 40.19 -2.22 31.31
N TYR A 409 39.09 -1.46 31.13
CA TYR A 409 39.11 -0.02 30.89
C TYR A 409 38.40 0.80 31.99
N LEU A 410 37.98 0.15 33.09
CA LEU A 410 37.29 0.83 34.19
C LEU A 410 38.20 1.79 34.98
N GLU A 411 39.50 1.48 35.03
CA GLU A 411 40.52 2.27 35.73
C GLU A 411 41.40 3.07 34.74
N ASP A 412 40.96 3.27 33.50
CA ASP A 412 41.71 4.05 32.49
C ASP A 412 41.87 5.51 32.97
N ALA A 413 42.94 6.22 32.60
CA ALA A 413 43.14 7.60 33.03
C ALA A 413 42.13 8.58 32.38
N ASP A 414 41.57 8.25 31.20
CA ASP A 414 40.59 9.08 30.50
C ASP A 414 39.16 8.75 30.95
N ASP A 415 38.50 9.71 31.59
CA ASP A 415 37.10 9.57 32.01
C ASP A 415 36.12 9.31 30.85
N PHE A 416 36.48 9.68 29.62
CA PHE A 416 35.73 9.31 28.43
C PHE A 416 35.77 7.80 28.18
N VAL A 417 36.96 7.21 28.29
CA VAL A 417 37.18 5.76 28.17
C VAL A 417 36.43 5.01 29.28
N LYS A 418 36.52 5.49 30.53
CA LYS A 418 35.75 4.91 31.64
C LYS A 418 34.25 4.93 31.38
N SER A 419 33.72 6.05 30.87
CA SER A 419 32.29 6.18 30.56
C SER A 419 31.83 5.16 29.51
N LEU A 420 32.62 4.99 28.45
CA LEU A 420 32.36 3.98 27.41
C LEU A 420 32.45 2.56 27.99
N ALA A 421 33.45 2.29 28.83
CA ALA A 421 33.61 1.00 29.48
C ALA A 421 32.40 0.64 30.35
N MET A 422 31.94 1.58 31.19
CA MET A 422 30.78 1.41 32.04
C MET A 422 29.49 1.13 31.26
N MET A 423 29.24 1.84 30.14
CA MET A 423 28.10 1.55 29.27
C MET A 423 28.20 0.13 28.68
N ASN A 424 29.40 -0.29 28.25
CA ASN A 424 29.60 -1.58 27.59
C ASN A 424 29.56 -2.79 28.55
N LEU A 425 29.60 -2.59 29.88
CA LEU A 425 29.60 -3.68 30.87
C LEU A 425 28.44 -4.67 30.71
N SER A 426 27.25 -4.17 30.37
CA SER A 426 26.04 -4.99 30.23
C SER A 426 25.72 -5.35 28.77
N ARG A 427 26.57 -4.93 27.82
CA ARG A 427 26.35 -5.14 26.38
C ARG A 427 26.23 -6.63 26.06
N ASP A 428 25.13 -7.03 25.43
CA ASP A 428 24.94 -8.41 24.97
C ASP A 428 26.02 -8.82 23.96
N SER A 429 26.78 -9.85 24.33
CA SER A 429 27.87 -10.43 23.55
C SER A 429 27.53 -11.82 23.00
N SER A 430 26.29 -12.30 23.16
CA SER A 430 25.86 -13.64 22.74
C SER A 430 26.00 -13.89 21.23
N LYS A 431 25.93 -12.84 20.40
CA LYS A 431 26.03 -12.92 18.95
C LYS A 431 27.27 -12.19 18.45
N ILE A 432 28.25 -12.97 17.99
CA ILE A 432 29.51 -12.46 17.44
C ILE A 432 29.31 -11.48 16.26
N VAL A 433 28.22 -11.64 15.50
CA VAL A 433 27.84 -10.76 14.39
C VAL A 433 27.69 -9.30 14.82
N HIS A 434 27.25 -9.02 16.07
CA HIS A 434 27.16 -7.63 16.54
C HIS A 434 28.54 -6.98 16.65
N LEU A 435 29.52 -7.68 17.22
CA LEU A 435 30.89 -7.19 17.32
C LEU A 435 31.54 -7.02 15.94
N GLN A 436 31.36 -7.99 15.04
CA GLN A 436 31.85 -7.90 13.66
C GLN A 436 31.28 -6.67 12.92
N ASN A 437 30.00 -6.38 13.13
CA ASN A 437 29.37 -5.19 12.56
C ASN A 437 29.92 -3.89 13.18
N LEU A 438 30.15 -3.85 14.50
CA LEU A 438 30.77 -2.69 15.14
C LEU A 438 32.15 -2.40 14.56
N GLN A 439 33.03 -3.42 14.52
CA GLN A 439 34.37 -3.32 13.93
C GLN A 439 34.30 -2.79 12.50
N LYS A 440 33.46 -3.40 11.66
CA LYS A 440 33.25 -2.98 10.26
C LYS A 440 32.77 -1.52 10.12
N LEU A 441 32.00 -1.01 11.07
CA LEU A 441 31.56 0.39 11.04
C LEU A 441 32.69 1.35 11.44
N ILE A 442 33.51 0.98 12.43
CA ILE A 442 34.64 1.77 12.90
C ILE A 442 35.78 1.80 11.86
N ASP A 443 36.02 0.68 11.16
CA ASP A 443 37.04 0.59 10.11
C ASP A 443 36.74 1.48 8.90
N LYS A 444 35.48 1.85 8.69
CA LYS A 444 35.04 2.73 7.59
C LYS A 444 35.16 4.22 7.90
N LEU A 445 35.39 4.57 9.16
CA LEU A 445 35.64 5.95 9.59
C LEU A 445 37.10 6.30 9.37
#